data_AF-A0A8J6HU67-F1
#
_entry.id   AF-A0A8J6HU67-F1
#
_cell.length_a   1.000
_cell.length_b   1.000
_cell.length_c   1.000
_cell.angle_alpha   90.00
_cell.angle_beta   90.00
_cell.angle_gamma   90.00
#
_symmetry.space_group_name_H-M   'P 1'
#
loop_
_entity.id
_entity.type
_entity.pdbx_description
1 polymer ?
#
loop_
_entity_poly.entity_id
_entity_poly.type
_entity_poly.pdbx_seq_one_letter_code
_entity_poly.pdbx_strand_id
1 'polypeptide(L)'
;MKSFRLIVHQKNFSVEDLIINPKDYPGANLGDIVEIYHPLPDDDNPRSKKKTEPEEEYPRLLLQIKTFPDDSTQQNALQKDTISVEQSIAQTFGLQAYKNVLIRIVDPPDISLDSIELTFKDQYMGRSEMWRLKNSLVNTCVYIKKNIEFCGGAVRCQVYEMWSQGDRVACGVITEDTKVVFRSSTSMVYLFLQMSSEMWDFDIYGDLYFEKAVNGFLSDLFMKWKKNGSNHEVTIVLFSRTFYEASNLEEFPLHMRECLQKDYKGRYYEDFYRVAVQNERYDDWSGILVQLRRIFSEYLKIVLEYHKRPGIDIPAATNSTAAQGNFLEVLNMSLNVFEKHYLDRSFDRTGQLSVVVTPGVGVFEVDRELTNITKQRIIDNGVGSDLVCVGEQPLHAVPLLKVISNTFS
;
A
#
# COMPACT_ATOMS: atom_id res chain seq x y z
N MET A 1 -22.08 -19.23 -30.94
CA MET A 1 -22.49 -18.15 -30.02
C MET A 1 -24.01 -18.16 -29.95
N LYS A 2 -24.58 -18.07 -28.76
CA LYS A 2 -26.03 -18.00 -28.57
C LYS A 2 -26.38 -16.65 -27.95
N SER A 3 -27.46 -16.05 -28.43
CA SER A 3 -28.00 -14.80 -27.88
C SER A 3 -29.03 -15.12 -26.82
N PHE A 4 -28.92 -14.48 -25.67
CA PHE A 4 -29.83 -14.60 -24.54
C PHE A 4 -30.34 -13.23 -24.13
N ARG A 5 -31.54 -13.15 -23.57
CA ARG A 5 -32.03 -11.92 -22.95
C ARG A 5 -31.49 -11.83 -21.53
N LEU A 6 -30.81 -10.72 -21.20
CA LEU A 6 -30.26 -10.49 -19.87
C LEU A 6 -31.36 -10.07 -18.89
N ILE A 7 -31.48 -10.79 -17.79
CA ILE A 7 -32.24 -10.40 -16.61
C ILE A 7 -31.22 -10.11 -15.51
N VAL A 8 -31.55 -9.17 -14.64
CA VAL A 8 -30.72 -8.81 -13.50
C VAL A 8 -31.45 -9.20 -12.22
N HIS A 9 -30.77 -9.89 -11.30
CA HIS A 9 -31.33 -10.27 -10.01
C HIS A 9 -30.57 -9.62 -8.85
N GLN A 10 -31.24 -9.53 -7.70
CA GLN A 10 -30.64 -9.07 -6.45
C GLN A 10 -30.12 -10.25 -5.64
N LYS A 11 -29.11 -10.02 -4.78
CA LYS A 11 -28.57 -11.05 -3.87
C LYS A 11 -29.59 -11.71 -2.95
N ASN A 12 -30.73 -11.04 -2.70
CA ASN A 12 -31.84 -11.61 -1.94
C ASN A 12 -32.58 -12.73 -2.68
N PHE A 13 -32.52 -12.73 -4.02
CA PHE A 13 -33.16 -13.74 -4.87
C PHE A 13 -32.26 -14.96 -5.08
N SER A 14 -30.97 -14.73 -5.29
CA SER A 14 -29.97 -15.79 -5.42
C SER A 14 -28.63 -15.28 -4.90
N VAL A 15 -27.89 -16.17 -4.23
CA VAL A 15 -26.52 -15.92 -3.77
C VAL A 15 -25.52 -16.05 -4.93
N GLU A 16 -25.91 -16.74 -6.00
CA GLU A 16 -25.04 -17.05 -7.13
C GLU A 16 -24.92 -15.89 -8.12
N ASP A 17 -23.71 -15.64 -8.61
CA ASP A 17 -23.40 -14.53 -9.52
C ASP A 17 -24.11 -14.67 -10.88
N LEU A 18 -24.36 -15.92 -11.31
CA LEU A 18 -24.90 -16.29 -12.62
C LEU A 18 -25.92 -17.42 -12.48
N ILE A 19 -27.07 -17.27 -13.12
CA ILE A 19 -28.09 -18.32 -13.24
C ILE A 19 -28.37 -18.57 -14.73
N ILE A 20 -28.14 -19.81 -15.16
CA ILE A 20 -28.41 -20.29 -16.52
C ILE A 20 -29.26 -21.55 -16.42
N ASN A 21 -30.29 -21.65 -17.25
CA ASN A 21 -31.05 -22.88 -17.37
C ASN A 21 -30.28 -23.90 -18.23
N PRO A 22 -29.95 -25.10 -17.70
CA PRO A 22 -29.21 -26.11 -18.48
C PRO A 22 -29.97 -26.56 -19.73
N LYS A 23 -31.32 -26.43 -19.75
CA LYS A 23 -32.15 -26.77 -20.92
C LYS A 23 -31.90 -25.82 -22.10
N ASP A 24 -31.56 -24.56 -21.85
CA ASP A 24 -31.35 -23.56 -22.90
C ASP A 24 -29.90 -23.61 -23.43
N TYR A 25 -28.96 -24.13 -22.63
CA TYR A 25 -27.55 -24.30 -22.99
C TYR A 25 -27.02 -25.72 -22.66
N PRO A 26 -27.37 -26.74 -23.47
CA PRO A 26 -27.07 -28.16 -23.18
C PRO A 26 -25.58 -28.54 -23.25
N GLY A 27 -24.69 -27.60 -23.56
CA GLY A 27 -23.23 -27.81 -23.57
C GLY A 27 -22.52 -27.26 -22.32
N ALA A 28 -23.24 -26.64 -21.38
CA ALA A 28 -22.64 -26.12 -20.16
C ALA A 28 -22.60 -27.18 -19.07
N ASN A 29 -21.43 -27.34 -18.46
CA ASN A 29 -21.21 -28.14 -17.26
C ASN A 29 -20.97 -27.24 -16.04
N LEU A 30 -21.08 -27.83 -14.85
CA LEU A 30 -20.68 -27.17 -13.61
C LEU A 30 -19.17 -26.88 -13.65
N GLY A 31 -18.80 -25.64 -13.33
CA GLY A 31 -17.41 -25.17 -13.34
C GLY A 31 -16.99 -24.49 -14.64
N ASP A 32 -17.77 -24.58 -15.71
CA ASP A 32 -17.47 -23.91 -16.98
C ASP A 32 -17.49 -22.38 -16.81
N ILE A 33 -16.62 -21.72 -17.58
CA ILE A 33 -16.50 -20.26 -17.56
C ILE A 33 -17.15 -19.70 -18.82
N VAL A 34 -17.97 -18.69 -18.59
CA VAL A 34 -18.87 -18.11 -19.57
C VAL A 34 -18.51 -16.65 -19.78
N GLU A 35 -18.19 -16.30 -21.01
CA GLU A 35 -18.00 -14.94 -21.49
C GLU A 35 -19.36 -14.35 -21.92
N ILE A 36 -19.72 -13.22 -21.33
CA ILE A 36 -20.97 -12.49 -21.52
C ILE A 36 -20.63 -11.07 -22.00
N TYR A 37 -21.18 -10.66 -23.13
CA TYR A 37 -21.01 -9.30 -23.66
C TYR A 37 -22.20 -8.88 -24.51
N HIS A 38 -22.39 -7.56 -24.68
CA HIS A 38 -23.36 -7.05 -25.64
C HIS A 38 -22.81 -7.17 -27.06
N PRO A 39 -23.64 -7.57 -28.04
CA PRO A 39 -23.22 -7.52 -29.43
C PRO A 39 -22.89 -6.07 -29.81
N LEU A 40 -21.79 -5.89 -30.55
CA LEU A 40 -21.49 -4.60 -31.18
C LEU A 40 -22.66 -4.24 -32.11
N PRO A 41 -23.03 -2.97 -32.24
CA PRO A 41 -24.06 -2.58 -33.20
C PRO A 41 -23.62 -3.01 -34.60
N ASP A 42 -24.45 -3.81 -35.28
CA ASP A 42 -24.18 -4.26 -36.65
C ASP A 42 -23.98 -3.04 -37.58
N ASP A 43 -22.86 -3.04 -38.31
CA ASP A 43 -22.44 -2.00 -39.28
C ASP A 43 -23.29 -2.03 -40.58
N ASP A 44 -24.38 -2.82 -40.61
CA ASP A 44 -25.19 -3.10 -41.81
C ASP A 44 -26.29 -2.06 -42.11
N ASN A 45 -26.36 -0.96 -41.35
CA ASN A 45 -27.33 0.11 -41.62
C ASN A 45 -26.64 1.41 -42.07
N PRO A 46 -26.48 1.66 -43.40
CA PRO A 46 -25.76 2.82 -43.92
C PRO A 46 -26.41 4.20 -43.66
N ARG A 47 -27.49 4.29 -42.85
CA ARG A 47 -28.22 5.53 -42.54
C ARG A 47 -27.99 6.11 -41.15
N SER A 48 -27.23 5.45 -40.27
CA SER A 48 -26.92 5.93 -38.91
C SER A 48 -25.48 6.43 -38.75
N LYS A 49 -24.83 6.92 -39.83
CA LYS A 49 -23.59 7.71 -39.73
C LYS A 49 -23.90 9.15 -39.27
N LYS A 50 -24.32 9.31 -38.02
CA LYS A 50 -24.10 10.56 -37.29
C LYS A 50 -22.94 10.34 -36.32
N LYS A 51 -21.77 10.80 -36.75
CA LYS A 51 -20.57 11.02 -35.93
C LYS A 51 -20.95 11.85 -34.71
N THR A 52 -20.94 11.25 -33.52
CA THR A 52 -20.59 11.83 -32.20
C THR A 52 -21.10 10.89 -31.11
N GLU A 53 -20.35 9.83 -30.80
CA GLU A 53 -20.29 9.18 -29.48
C GLU A 53 -19.15 8.15 -29.56
N PRO A 54 -18.29 8.02 -28.52
CA PRO A 54 -17.27 6.98 -28.51
C PRO A 54 -17.95 5.62 -28.65
N GLU A 55 -17.42 4.74 -29.50
CA GLU A 55 -17.87 3.34 -29.58
C GLU A 55 -17.85 2.78 -28.16
N GLU A 56 -19.03 2.54 -27.57
CA GLU A 56 -19.15 1.99 -26.23
C GLU A 56 -18.69 0.53 -26.28
N GLU A 57 -17.38 0.33 -26.14
CA GLU A 57 -16.78 -0.99 -25.99
C GLU A 57 -17.23 -1.55 -24.63
N TYR A 58 -18.36 -2.25 -24.63
CA TYR A 58 -18.85 -2.90 -23.42
C TYR A 58 -17.82 -3.95 -22.97
N PRO A 59 -17.26 -3.84 -21.75
CA PRO A 59 -16.25 -4.77 -21.29
C PRO A 59 -16.84 -6.17 -21.20
N ARG A 60 -16.09 -7.16 -21.68
CA ARG A 60 -16.49 -8.57 -21.63
C ARG A 60 -16.45 -9.05 -20.18
N LEU A 61 -17.52 -9.73 -19.76
CA LEU A 61 -17.66 -10.26 -18.41
C LEU A 61 -17.43 -11.78 -18.44
N LEU A 62 -16.55 -12.28 -17.57
CA LEU A 62 -16.37 -13.71 -17.33
C LEU A 62 -17.03 -14.09 -16.00
N LEU A 63 -17.90 -15.10 -16.03
CA LEU A 63 -18.53 -15.68 -14.86
C LEU A 63 -18.44 -17.21 -14.91
N GLN A 64 -18.39 -17.85 -13.74
CA GLN A 64 -18.33 -19.30 -13.62
C GLN A 64 -19.69 -19.87 -13.24
N ILE A 65 -20.08 -20.98 -13.85
CA ILE A 65 -21.30 -21.70 -13.51
C ILE A 65 -21.06 -22.52 -12.25
N LYS A 66 -21.60 -22.08 -11.12
CA LYS A 66 -21.46 -22.76 -9.82
C LYS A 66 -22.56 -23.77 -9.54
N THR A 67 -23.79 -23.42 -9.88
CA THR A 67 -24.97 -24.25 -9.68
C THR A 67 -25.89 -24.15 -10.89
N PHE A 68 -26.64 -25.22 -11.12
CA PHE A 68 -27.81 -25.15 -12.00
C PHE A 68 -29.05 -25.04 -11.12
N PRO A 69 -30.06 -24.24 -11.51
CA PRO A 69 -31.32 -24.19 -10.79
C PRO A 69 -31.98 -25.57 -10.81
N ASP A 70 -32.21 -26.15 -9.62
CA ASP A 70 -32.93 -27.40 -9.46
C ASP A 70 -34.42 -27.23 -9.78
N ASP A 71 -35.06 -28.26 -10.35
CA ASP A 71 -36.46 -28.23 -10.78
C ASP A 71 -37.48 -27.86 -9.68
N SER A 72 -37.07 -27.87 -8.40
CA SER A 72 -37.87 -27.57 -7.20
C SER A 72 -37.75 -26.13 -6.67
N THR A 73 -36.79 -25.32 -7.15
CA THR A 73 -36.58 -23.95 -6.69
C THR A 73 -37.35 -22.94 -7.54
N GLN A 74 -37.89 -21.88 -6.91
CA GLN A 74 -38.57 -20.75 -7.60
C GLN A 74 -37.69 -20.04 -8.67
N GLN A 75 -36.42 -20.43 -8.81
CA GLN A 75 -35.47 -20.00 -9.83
C GLN A 75 -35.79 -20.53 -11.23
N ASN A 76 -36.70 -21.51 -11.35
CA ASN A 76 -37.25 -21.97 -12.63
C ASN A 76 -38.19 -20.96 -13.32
N ALA A 77 -38.36 -19.75 -12.76
CA ALA A 77 -39.10 -18.65 -13.37
C ALA A 77 -38.29 -17.85 -14.44
N LEU A 78 -37.07 -18.29 -14.77
CA LEU A 78 -36.35 -17.74 -15.91
C LEU A 78 -37.07 -18.17 -17.19
N GLN A 79 -37.54 -17.18 -17.96
CA GLN A 79 -38.14 -17.41 -19.27
C GLN A 79 -37.13 -18.13 -20.17
N LYS A 80 -37.63 -18.86 -21.17
CA LYS A 80 -36.80 -19.49 -22.20
C LYS A 80 -35.84 -18.47 -22.81
N ASP A 81 -34.57 -18.87 -23.01
CA ASP A 81 -33.51 -18.03 -23.57
C ASP A 81 -33.17 -16.79 -22.73
N THR A 82 -33.28 -16.89 -21.40
CA THR A 82 -32.87 -15.82 -20.47
C THR A 82 -31.72 -16.25 -19.57
N ILE A 83 -30.83 -15.30 -19.28
CA ILE A 83 -29.80 -15.47 -18.26
C ILE A 83 -29.99 -14.44 -17.15
N SER A 84 -29.63 -14.80 -15.93
CA SER A 84 -29.67 -13.88 -14.79
C SER A 84 -28.28 -13.59 -14.28
N VAL A 85 -27.91 -12.31 -14.22
CA VAL A 85 -26.65 -11.84 -13.61
C VAL A 85 -26.98 -10.96 -12.41
N GLU A 86 -26.13 -11.02 -11.38
CA GLU A 86 -26.31 -10.19 -10.19
C GLU A 86 -26.18 -8.68 -10.52
N GLN A 87 -27.00 -7.86 -9.88
CA GLN A 87 -27.17 -6.44 -10.19
C GLN A 87 -25.90 -5.60 -10.07
N SER A 88 -25.10 -5.81 -9.01
CA SER A 88 -23.85 -5.07 -8.82
C SER A 88 -22.80 -5.43 -9.88
N ILE A 89 -22.75 -6.69 -10.31
CA ILE A 89 -21.87 -7.15 -11.40
C ILE A 89 -22.30 -6.51 -12.72
N ALA A 90 -23.59 -6.59 -13.05
CA ALA A 90 -24.14 -6.01 -14.28
C ALA A 90 -23.85 -4.50 -14.36
N GLN A 91 -24.03 -3.76 -13.26
CA GLN A 91 -23.70 -2.33 -13.20
C GLN A 91 -22.21 -2.04 -13.36
N THR A 92 -21.34 -2.87 -12.77
CA THR A 92 -19.88 -2.68 -12.85
C THR A 92 -19.35 -2.86 -14.27
N PHE A 93 -19.94 -3.78 -15.03
CA PHE A 93 -19.56 -4.08 -16.42
C PHE A 93 -20.44 -3.36 -17.46
N GLY A 94 -21.34 -2.47 -17.04
CA GLY A 94 -22.21 -1.71 -17.95
C GLY A 94 -23.24 -2.56 -18.70
N LEU A 95 -23.57 -3.76 -18.20
CA LEU A 95 -24.57 -4.64 -18.79
C LEU A 95 -25.98 -4.11 -18.54
N GLN A 96 -26.74 -3.95 -19.61
CA GLN A 96 -28.09 -3.37 -19.56
C GLN A 96 -29.16 -4.45 -19.45
N ALA A 97 -30.00 -4.34 -18.42
CA ALA A 97 -31.12 -5.26 -18.21
C ALA A 97 -32.07 -5.28 -19.43
N TYR A 98 -32.62 -6.45 -19.71
CA TYR A 98 -33.55 -6.76 -20.81
C TYR A 98 -33.01 -6.63 -22.23
N LYS A 99 -31.75 -6.23 -22.43
CA LYS A 99 -31.06 -6.30 -23.72
C LYS A 99 -30.55 -7.71 -24.00
N ASN A 100 -30.31 -8.01 -25.27
CA ASN A 100 -29.69 -9.24 -25.69
C ASN A 100 -28.17 -9.21 -25.41
N VAL A 101 -27.65 -10.34 -24.93
CA VAL A 101 -26.24 -10.58 -24.67
C VAL A 101 -25.81 -11.86 -25.39
N LEU A 102 -24.57 -11.87 -25.87
CA LEU A 102 -23.95 -13.05 -26.45
C LEU A 102 -23.22 -13.82 -25.37
N ILE A 103 -23.36 -15.14 -25.44
CA ILE A 103 -22.77 -16.08 -24.50
C ILE A 103 -21.84 -17.05 -25.24
N ARG A 104 -20.64 -17.21 -24.68
CA ARG A 104 -19.61 -18.15 -25.15
C ARG A 104 -18.96 -18.86 -23.96
N ILE A 105 -18.82 -20.20 -24.04
CA ILE A 105 -17.90 -20.92 -23.14
C ILE A 105 -16.47 -20.65 -23.61
N VAL A 106 -15.61 -20.32 -22.65
CA VAL A 106 -14.18 -20.09 -22.88
C VAL A 106 -13.37 -21.06 -22.02
N ASP A 107 -12.29 -21.56 -22.60
CA ASP A 107 -11.40 -22.48 -21.90
C ASP A 107 -10.54 -21.72 -20.87
N PRO A 108 -10.33 -22.27 -19.65
CA PRO A 108 -9.53 -21.64 -18.60
C PRO A 108 -8.13 -21.12 -19.00
N PRO A 109 -7.32 -21.81 -19.84
CA PRO A 109 -5.97 -21.34 -20.19
C PRO A 109 -5.96 -20.05 -21.02
N ASP A 110 -7.01 -19.76 -21.78
CA ASP A 110 -7.05 -18.54 -22.62
C ASP A 110 -7.30 -17.27 -21.79
N ILE A 111 -7.80 -17.43 -20.57
CA ILE A 111 -8.27 -16.37 -19.66
C ILE A 111 -7.59 -16.44 -18.29
N SER A 112 -6.43 -17.09 -18.22
CA SER A 112 -5.64 -17.18 -17.00
C SER A 112 -5.03 -15.84 -16.61
N LEU A 113 -5.07 -15.53 -15.32
CA LEU A 113 -4.43 -14.35 -14.75
C LEU A 113 -2.96 -14.63 -14.42
N ASP A 114 -2.09 -13.66 -14.69
CA ASP A 114 -0.69 -13.72 -14.27
C ASP A 114 -0.56 -13.30 -12.80
N SER A 115 -1.26 -12.23 -12.42
CA SER A 115 -1.29 -11.76 -11.05
C SER A 115 -2.62 -11.11 -10.65
N ILE A 116 -2.94 -11.22 -9.37
CA ILE A 116 -4.12 -10.62 -8.76
C ILE A 116 -3.74 -9.95 -7.45
N GLU A 117 -4.25 -8.75 -7.23
CA GLU A 117 -4.11 -7.99 -6.00
C GLU A 117 -5.41 -8.03 -5.20
N LEU A 118 -5.32 -8.60 -4.00
CA LEU A 118 -6.41 -8.69 -3.03
C LEU A 118 -6.17 -7.71 -1.90
N THR A 119 -7.13 -6.82 -1.67
CA THR A 119 -7.11 -5.89 -0.55
C THR A 119 -8.01 -6.37 0.58
N PHE A 120 -7.63 -6.06 1.81
CA PHE A 120 -8.47 -6.31 2.97
C PHE A 120 -8.30 -5.20 4.01
N LYS A 121 -9.33 -4.99 4.83
CA LYS A 121 -9.44 -3.85 5.74
C LYS A 121 -9.96 -4.31 7.11
N ASP A 122 -9.46 -3.68 8.17
CA ASP A 122 -9.89 -3.85 9.56
C ASP A 122 -9.88 -5.32 10.03
N GLN A 123 -8.93 -6.12 9.55
CA GLN A 123 -8.76 -7.52 9.95
C GLN A 123 -7.28 -7.93 9.98
N TYR A 124 -6.94 -8.80 10.92
CA TYR A 124 -5.68 -9.50 10.98
C TYR A 124 -5.72 -10.75 10.09
N MET A 125 -4.71 -10.92 9.24
CA MET A 125 -4.56 -12.09 8.40
C MET A 125 -3.11 -12.60 8.43
N GLY A 126 -2.91 -13.83 8.88
CA GLY A 126 -1.62 -14.50 8.89
C GLY A 126 -1.25 -15.07 7.52
N ARG A 127 0.05 -15.30 7.29
CA ARG A 127 0.55 -15.93 6.04
C ARG A 127 -0.03 -17.33 5.80
N SER A 128 -0.33 -18.07 6.86
CA SER A 128 -0.99 -19.39 6.77
C SER A 128 -2.41 -19.29 6.21
N GLU A 129 -3.17 -18.28 6.64
CA GLU A 129 -4.52 -18.00 6.11
C GLU A 129 -4.43 -17.48 4.68
N MET A 130 -3.43 -16.67 4.35
CA MET A 130 -3.20 -16.19 2.98
C MET A 130 -2.94 -17.35 2.03
N TRP A 131 -2.13 -18.32 2.47
CA TRP A 131 -1.86 -19.53 1.70
C TRP A 131 -3.10 -20.42 1.53
N ARG A 132 -3.90 -20.60 2.60
CA ARG A 132 -5.18 -21.35 2.52
C ARG A 132 -6.18 -20.65 1.59
N LEU A 133 -6.28 -19.34 1.67
CA LEU A 133 -7.14 -18.55 0.78
C LEU A 133 -6.69 -18.68 -0.67
N LYS A 134 -5.38 -18.54 -0.94
CA LYS A 134 -4.81 -18.79 -2.28
C LYS A 134 -5.24 -20.15 -2.81
N ASN A 135 -5.05 -21.22 -2.03
CA ASN A 135 -5.39 -22.57 -2.48
C ASN A 135 -6.89 -22.75 -2.72
N SER A 136 -7.74 -22.09 -1.94
CA SER A 136 -9.19 -22.14 -2.14
C SER A 136 -9.67 -21.39 -3.39
N LEU A 137 -8.86 -20.46 -3.92
CA LEU A 137 -9.17 -19.66 -5.09
C LEU A 137 -8.71 -20.29 -6.40
N VAL A 138 -7.94 -21.38 -6.36
CA VAL A 138 -7.48 -22.09 -7.56
C VAL A 138 -8.68 -22.60 -8.36
N ASN A 139 -8.66 -22.40 -9.68
CA ASN A 139 -9.72 -22.74 -10.64
C ASN A 139 -11.05 -22.00 -10.41
N THR A 140 -10.98 -20.80 -9.82
CA THR A 140 -12.15 -19.93 -9.65
C THR A 140 -12.09 -18.71 -10.56
N CYS A 141 -13.26 -18.28 -11.03
CA CYS A 141 -13.39 -17.03 -11.80
C CYS A 141 -13.54 -15.82 -10.87
N VAL A 142 -12.81 -14.76 -11.19
CA VAL A 142 -12.77 -13.51 -10.44
C VAL A 142 -12.98 -12.31 -11.36
N TYR A 143 -13.54 -11.25 -10.78
CA TYR A 143 -13.83 -10.01 -11.47
C TYR A 143 -13.47 -8.82 -10.56
N ILE A 144 -13.30 -7.65 -11.15
CA ILE A 144 -12.90 -6.45 -10.42
C ILE A 144 -13.93 -6.10 -9.32
N LYS A 145 -13.45 -5.70 -8.13
CA LYS A 145 -14.27 -5.41 -6.95
C LYS A 145 -15.09 -6.59 -6.39
N LYS A 146 -14.84 -7.82 -6.85
CA LYS A 146 -15.44 -9.01 -6.24
C LYS A 146 -15.06 -9.10 -4.76
N ASN A 147 -16.05 -9.26 -3.90
CA ASN A 147 -15.83 -9.60 -2.50
C ASN A 147 -15.67 -11.12 -2.39
N ILE A 148 -14.55 -11.54 -1.81
CA ILE A 148 -14.19 -12.93 -1.55
C ILE A 148 -14.29 -13.15 -0.05
N GLU A 149 -15.08 -14.15 0.32
CA GLU A 149 -15.26 -14.57 1.71
C GLU A 149 -14.72 -15.99 1.89
N PHE A 150 -13.99 -16.21 2.99
CA PHE A 150 -13.42 -17.51 3.32
C PHE A 150 -13.65 -17.86 4.79
N CYS A 151 -13.76 -19.16 5.09
CA CYS A 151 -14.06 -19.71 6.42
C CYS A 151 -15.28 -19.07 7.11
N GLY A 152 -16.44 -19.03 6.42
CA GLY A 152 -17.69 -18.52 7.02
C GLY A 152 -17.67 -17.01 7.29
N GLY A 153 -16.92 -16.25 6.49
CA GLY A 153 -16.84 -14.79 6.59
C GLY A 153 -15.83 -14.26 7.60
N ALA A 154 -14.97 -15.14 8.14
CA ALA A 154 -13.87 -14.76 9.03
C ALA A 154 -12.76 -14.00 8.28
N VAL A 155 -12.51 -14.35 7.02
CA VAL A 155 -11.58 -13.65 6.15
C VAL A 155 -12.38 -13.02 5.02
N ARG A 156 -12.29 -11.70 4.88
CA ARG A 156 -12.94 -10.95 3.81
C ARG A 156 -11.90 -10.19 3.00
N CYS A 157 -11.86 -10.43 1.71
CA CYS A 157 -10.95 -9.76 0.80
C CYS A 157 -11.74 -9.18 -0.37
N GLN A 158 -11.22 -8.12 -0.98
CA GLN A 158 -11.77 -7.54 -2.19
C GLN A 158 -10.72 -7.59 -3.29
N VAL A 159 -11.13 -7.92 -4.51
CA VAL A 159 -10.27 -7.83 -5.69
C VAL A 159 -10.04 -6.36 -6.04
N TYR A 160 -8.79 -5.92 -5.98
CA TYR A 160 -8.40 -4.55 -6.31
C TYR A 160 -8.00 -4.43 -7.78
N GLU A 161 -6.96 -5.16 -8.19
CA GLU A 161 -6.43 -5.16 -9.56
C GLU A 161 -6.06 -6.57 -10.01
N MET A 162 -6.10 -6.78 -11.32
CA MET A 162 -5.76 -8.04 -11.98
C MET A 162 -4.99 -7.75 -13.26
N TRP A 163 -4.04 -8.62 -13.55
CA TRP A 163 -3.12 -8.48 -14.68
C TRP A 163 -3.00 -9.80 -15.45
N SER A 164 -2.99 -9.70 -16.77
CA SER A 164 -2.73 -10.82 -17.68
C SER A 164 -1.91 -10.31 -18.87
N GLN A 165 -0.83 -11.01 -19.20
CA GLN A 165 0.11 -10.70 -20.28
C GLN A 165 0.67 -9.25 -20.26
N GLY A 166 0.73 -8.66 -19.06
CA GLY A 166 1.19 -7.27 -18.85
C GLY A 166 0.09 -6.21 -18.92
N ASP A 167 -1.13 -6.57 -19.31
CA ASP A 167 -2.27 -5.66 -19.39
C ASP A 167 -3.21 -5.81 -18.18
N ARG A 168 -3.86 -4.70 -17.82
CA ARG A 168 -4.88 -4.69 -16.77
C ARG A 168 -6.19 -5.27 -17.31
N VAL A 169 -6.71 -6.27 -16.63
CA VAL A 169 -7.95 -6.96 -17.03
C VAL A 169 -9.05 -6.79 -15.98
N ALA A 170 -10.30 -6.75 -16.43
CA ALA A 170 -11.46 -6.59 -15.55
C ALA A 170 -11.98 -7.91 -14.96
N CYS A 171 -11.67 -9.04 -15.59
CA CYS A 171 -12.04 -10.38 -15.16
C CYS A 171 -11.03 -11.42 -15.67
N GLY A 172 -11.03 -12.60 -15.04
CA GLY A 172 -10.17 -13.71 -15.43
C GLY A 172 -10.26 -14.88 -14.45
N VAL A 173 -9.44 -15.90 -14.69
CA VAL A 173 -9.42 -17.14 -13.91
C VAL A 173 -8.12 -17.24 -13.13
N ILE A 174 -8.23 -17.64 -11.86
CA ILE A 174 -7.08 -17.95 -11.03
C ILE A 174 -6.67 -19.39 -11.30
N THR A 175 -5.44 -19.58 -11.76
CA THR A 175 -4.80 -20.89 -11.96
C THR A 175 -3.75 -21.13 -10.88
N GLU A 176 -3.11 -22.30 -10.87
CA GLU A 176 -2.03 -22.62 -9.91
C GLU A 176 -0.82 -21.68 -10.07
N ASP A 177 -0.56 -21.23 -11.30
CA ASP A 177 0.55 -20.36 -11.66
C ASP A 177 0.29 -18.87 -11.37
N THR A 178 -0.97 -18.49 -11.14
CA THR A 178 -1.37 -17.11 -10.85
C THR A 178 -0.75 -16.63 -9.53
N LYS A 179 -0.08 -15.48 -9.58
CA LYS A 179 0.52 -14.83 -8.40
C LYS A 179 -0.52 -14.00 -7.64
N VAL A 180 -0.83 -14.40 -6.41
CA VAL A 180 -1.75 -13.67 -5.53
C VAL A 180 -0.95 -12.74 -4.62
N VAL A 181 -1.22 -11.44 -4.71
CA VAL A 181 -0.63 -10.39 -3.88
C VAL A 181 -1.68 -9.91 -2.88
N PHE A 182 -1.36 -10.00 -1.59
CA PHE A 182 -2.22 -9.51 -0.52
C PHE A 182 -1.76 -8.12 -0.06
N ARG A 183 -2.68 -7.16 -0.01
CA ARG A 183 -2.43 -5.81 0.52
C ARG A 183 -3.40 -5.50 1.64
N SER A 184 -2.89 -4.98 2.74
CA SER A 184 -3.74 -4.49 3.83
C SER A 184 -3.97 -3.00 3.67
N SER A 185 -5.22 -2.58 3.83
CA SER A 185 -5.61 -1.18 3.97
C SER A 185 -5.58 -0.72 5.44
N THR A 186 -5.17 -1.58 6.37
CA THR A 186 -5.03 -1.31 7.80
C THR A 186 -3.71 -1.84 8.35
N SER A 187 -2.68 -1.01 8.20
CA SER A 187 -1.31 -1.35 8.60
C SER A 187 -0.77 -0.42 9.67
N MET A 188 0.22 -0.90 10.40
CA MET A 188 1.02 -0.09 11.32
C MET A 188 2.10 0.65 10.51
N VAL A 189 2.04 1.97 10.51
CA VAL A 189 2.92 2.84 9.70
C VAL A 189 3.78 3.69 10.62
N TYR A 190 5.10 3.54 10.52
CA TYR A 190 6.07 4.43 11.16
C TYR A 190 6.55 5.44 10.13
N LEU A 191 6.29 6.73 10.39
CA LEU A 191 6.82 7.84 9.61
C LEU A 191 7.95 8.49 10.39
N PHE A 192 9.17 8.40 9.87
CA PHE A 192 10.34 9.05 10.43
C PHE A 192 10.65 10.30 9.61
N LEU A 193 10.70 11.47 10.24
CA LEU A 193 11.06 12.73 9.58
C LEU A 193 12.44 13.15 10.06
N GLN A 194 13.40 13.19 9.14
CA GLN A 194 14.76 13.63 9.43
C GLN A 194 14.81 15.16 9.53
N MET A 195 15.29 15.63 10.67
CA MET A 195 15.44 17.05 10.99
C MET A 195 16.91 17.47 10.88
N SER A 196 17.49 17.42 9.69
CA SER A 196 18.87 17.86 9.42
C SER A 196 18.94 19.33 9.03
N SER A 197 20.14 19.91 8.93
CA SER A 197 20.36 21.33 8.62
C SER A 197 19.62 21.78 7.36
N GLU A 198 19.53 20.92 6.34
CA GLU A 198 18.88 21.21 5.07
C GLU A 198 17.36 21.42 5.19
N MET A 199 16.69 20.98 6.27
CA MET A 199 15.25 21.26 6.47
C MET A 199 14.93 22.76 6.54
N TRP A 200 15.90 23.57 6.96
CA TRP A 200 15.77 25.04 7.07
C TRP A 200 16.28 25.79 5.84
N ASP A 201 16.80 25.07 4.84
CA ASP A 201 17.25 25.66 3.59
C ASP A 201 16.09 25.77 2.58
N PHE A 202 16.22 26.73 1.67
CA PHE A 202 15.30 26.93 0.56
C PHE A 202 15.68 26.05 -0.64
N ASP A 203 14.68 25.42 -1.25
CA ASP A 203 14.81 24.70 -2.51
C ASP A 203 14.95 25.68 -3.70
N ILE A 204 15.27 25.15 -4.88
CA ILE A 204 15.40 25.93 -6.13
C ILE A 204 14.13 26.72 -6.50
N TYR A 205 12.97 26.28 -6.03
CA TYR A 205 11.67 26.92 -6.26
C TYR A 205 11.32 27.97 -5.19
N GLY A 206 12.14 28.12 -4.14
CA GLY A 206 11.94 29.11 -3.07
C GLY A 206 11.10 28.64 -1.89
N ASP A 207 10.70 27.36 -1.84
CA ASP A 207 10.03 26.75 -0.69
C ASP A 207 11.05 26.15 0.27
N LEU A 208 10.76 26.12 1.57
CA LEU A 208 11.60 25.40 2.54
C LEU A 208 11.46 23.89 2.33
N TYR A 209 12.57 23.14 2.46
CA TYR A 209 12.51 21.68 2.34
C TYR A 209 11.52 21.03 3.33
N PHE A 210 11.39 21.58 4.53
CA PHE A 210 10.39 21.14 5.49
C PHE A 210 8.95 21.32 4.98
N GLU A 211 8.65 22.47 4.35
CA GLU A 211 7.32 22.72 3.80
C GLU A 211 7.01 21.78 2.64
N LYS A 212 8.00 21.48 1.79
CA LYS A 212 7.86 20.48 0.72
C LYS A 212 7.58 19.08 1.27
N ALA A 213 8.24 18.69 2.37
CA ALA A 213 8.01 17.42 3.03
C ALA A 213 6.61 17.31 3.66
N VAL A 214 6.17 18.35 4.39
CA VAL A 214 4.91 18.33 5.15
C VAL A 214 3.71 18.70 4.29
N ASN A 215 3.76 19.84 3.60
CA ASN A 215 2.65 20.34 2.79
C ASN A 215 2.57 19.66 1.42
N GLY A 216 3.68 19.16 0.89
CA GLY A 216 3.70 18.34 -0.33
C GLY A 216 3.47 16.87 -0.01
N PHE A 217 4.53 16.17 0.40
CA PHE A 217 4.51 14.71 0.52
C PHE A 217 3.48 14.18 1.53
N LEU A 218 3.50 14.64 2.79
CA LEU A 218 2.58 14.11 3.81
C LEU A 218 1.13 14.46 3.50
N SER A 219 0.85 15.67 3.01
CA SER A 219 -0.49 16.07 2.57
C SER A 219 -1.03 15.15 1.48
N ASP A 220 -0.25 14.92 0.42
CA ASP A 220 -0.64 14.04 -0.68
C ASP A 220 -0.80 12.57 -0.24
N LEU A 221 0.06 12.11 0.67
CA LEU A 221 -0.04 10.78 1.26
C LEU A 221 -1.37 10.60 2.01
N PHE A 222 -1.71 11.55 2.89
CA PHE A 222 -2.96 11.50 3.65
C PHE A 222 -4.20 11.64 2.76
N MET A 223 -4.14 12.45 1.70
CA MET A 223 -5.21 12.53 0.70
C MET A 223 -5.42 11.19 -0.02
N LYS A 224 -4.35 10.49 -0.39
CA LYS A 224 -4.43 9.16 -1.01
C LYS A 224 -4.99 8.11 -0.05
N TRP A 225 -4.59 8.12 1.23
CA TRP A 225 -5.17 7.23 2.24
C TRP A 225 -6.67 7.46 2.41
N LYS A 226 -7.11 8.72 2.45
CA LYS A 226 -8.53 9.07 2.51
C LYS A 226 -9.29 8.61 1.26
N LYS A 227 -8.74 8.85 0.07
CA LYS A 227 -9.34 8.40 -1.21
C LYS A 227 -9.49 6.88 -1.28
N ASN A 228 -8.51 6.15 -0.76
CA ASN A 228 -8.50 4.68 -0.75
C ASN A 228 -9.22 4.08 0.47
N GLY A 229 -9.77 4.92 1.37
CA GLY A 229 -10.46 4.47 2.58
C GLY A 229 -9.56 3.65 3.52
N SER A 230 -8.26 3.93 3.54
CA SER A 230 -7.27 3.21 4.36
C SER A 230 -7.30 3.72 5.82
N ASN A 231 -7.17 2.81 6.78
CA ASN A 231 -7.26 3.10 8.21
C ASN A 231 -5.96 2.64 8.90
N HIS A 232 -4.90 3.39 8.65
CA HIS A 232 -3.56 3.11 9.18
C HIS A 232 -3.39 3.62 10.61
N GLU A 233 -2.61 2.88 11.39
CA GLU A 233 -2.16 3.30 12.71
C GLU A 233 -0.78 3.91 12.57
N VAL A 234 -0.68 5.22 12.81
CA VAL A 234 0.51 5.99 12.43
C VAL A 234 1.24 6.46 13.68
N THR A 235 2.57 6.28 13.64
CA THR A 235 3.49 6.90 14.58
C THR A 235 4.43 7.80 13.80
N ILE A 236 4.48 9.09 14.15
CA ILE A 236 5.36 10.08 13.52
C ILE A 236 6.47 10.43 14.51
N VAL A 237 7.72 10.18 14.11
CA VAL A 237 8.91 10.47 14.92
C VAL A 237 9.83 11.41 14.16
N LEU A 238 10.13 12.56 14.77
CA LEU A 238 11.16 13.48 14.31
C LEU A 238 12.50 13.03 14.87
N PHE A 239 13.53 12.96 14.03
CA PHE A 239 14.86 12.56 14.49
C PHE A 239 15.95 13.48 13.93
N SER A 240 16.98 13.73 14.73
CA SER A 240 18.15 14.51 14.33
C SER A 240 19.38 14.03 15.07
N ARG A 241 20.56 14.42 14.57
CA ARG A 241 21.85 14.27 15.24
C ARG A 241 22.48 15.64 15.41
N THR A 242 22.96 15.95 16.61
CA THR A 242 23.71 17.18 16.88
C THR A 242 25.18 16.86 17.07
N PHE A 243 26.04 17.73 16.56
CA PHE A 243 27.48 17.70 16.81
C PHE A 243 27.86 18.80 17.79
N TYR A 244 28.81 18.50 18.66
CA TYR A 244 29.38 19.45 19.61
C TYR A 244 30.82 19.77 19.26
N GLU A 245 31.16 21.06 19.23
CA GLU A 245 32.51 21.55 18.95
C GLU A 245 33.39 21.48 20.20
N ALA A 246 33.89 20.29 20.53
CA ALA A 246 34.78 20.07 21.68
C ALA A 246 36.00 19.24 21.31
N SER A 247 37.13 19.53 21.96
CA SER A 247 38.39 18.78 21.75
C SER A 247 38.52 17.62 22.72
N ASN A 248 38.07 17.81 23.96
CA ASN A 248 38.16 16.82 25.02
C ASN A 248 36.80 16.53 25.67
N LEU A 249 36.63 15.30 26.16
CA LEU A 249 35.45 14.90 26.93
C LEU A 249 35.28 15.73 28.22
N GLU A 250 36.37 16.29 28.74
CA GLU A 250 36.40 17.06 29.98
C GLU A 250 35.66 18.40 29.88
N GLU A 251 35.57 18.97 28.67
CA GLU A 251 34.83 20.20 28.37
C GLU A 251 33.33 20.00 28.56
N PHE A 252 32.85 18.75 28.52
CA PHE A 252 31.45 18.44 28.76
C PHE A 252 31.15 18.26 30.25
N PRO A 253 30.00 18.77 30.72
CA PRO A 253 29.46 18.45 32.04
C PRO A 253 29.30 16.94 32.24
N LEU A 254 29.53 16.46 33.46
CA LEU A 254 29.46 15.03 33.81
C LEU A 254 28.16 14.35 33.37
N HIS A 255 27.02 15.04 33.49
CA HIS A 255 25.72 14.50 33.11
C HIS A 255 25.53 14.28 31.60
N MET A 256 26.33 14.91 30.75
CA MET A 256 26.24 14.77 29.29
C MET A 256 27.14 13.65 28.77
N ARG A 257 28.22 13.32 29.50
CA ARG A 257 29.25 12.37 29.04
C ARG A 257 28.71 10.97 28.76
N GLU A 258 27.61 10.56 29.40
CA GLU A 258 26.98 9.26 29.17
C GLU A 258 26.17 9.20 27.87
N CYS A 259 25.66 10.34 27.39
CA CYS A 259 24.84 10.43 26.18
C CYS A 259 25.68 10.66 24.91
N LEU A 260 26.91 11.14 25.05
CA LEU A 260 27.77 11.52 23.93
C LEU A 260 28.40 10.29 23.27
N GLN A 261 28.30 10.25 21.96
CA GLN A 261 29.00 9.31 21.10
C GLN A 261 30.12 10.04 20.34
N LYS A 262 31.06 9.27 19.79
CA LYS A 262 32.20 9.80 19.04
C LYS A 262 32.19 9.28 17.61
N ASP A 263 32.20 10.21 16.68
CA ASP A 263 32.23 9.97 15.24
C ASP A 263 33.60 9.45 14.78
N TYR A 264 33.71 8.93 13.55
CA TYR A 264 34.97 8.47 12.96
C TYR A 264 36.04 9.58 12.86
N LYS A 265 35.60 10.83 12.73
CA LYS A 265 36.48 12.03 12.75
C LYS A 265 36.88 12.47 14.16
N GLY A 266 36.40 11.77 15.18
CA GLY A 266 36.62 12.11 16.58
C GLY A 266 35.75 13.24 17.12
N ARG A 267 34.72 13.68 16.38
CA ARG A 267 33.74 14.69 16.84
C ARG A 267 32.73 14.04 17.78
N TYR A 268 32.29 14.79 18.80
CA TYR A 268 31.25 14.32 19.72
C TYR A 268 29.85 14.63 19.16
N TYR A 269 28.92 13.68 19.28
CA TYR A 269 27.55 13.85 18.83
C TYR A 269 26.53 13.20 19.77
N GLU A 270 25.28 13.65 19.68
CA GLU A 270 24.11 13.10 20.38
C GLU A 270 22.93 12.98 19.42
N ASP A 271 22.17 11.88 19.52
CA ASP A 271 21.01 11.59 18.68
C ASP A 271 19.72 11.93 19.42
N PHE A 272 18.87 12.75 18.80
CA PHE A 272 17.60 13.20 19.37
C PHE A 272 16.42 12.59 18.63
N TYR A 273 15.47 12.05 19.39
CA TYR A 273 14.22 11.49 18.89
C TYR A 273 13.03 12.14 19.59
N ARG A 274 12.10 12.72 18.82
CA ARG A 274 10.89 13.34 19.34
C ARG A 274 9.68 12.72 18.68
N VAL A 275 8.86 12.03 19.45
CA VAL A 275 7.58 11.48 18.98
C VAL A 275 6.56 12.62 18.88
N ALA A 276 6.06 12.87 17.67
CA ALA A 276 5.04 13.87 17.40
C ALA A 276 3.62 13.28 17.51
N VAL A 277 3.47 12.03 17.07
CA VAL A 277 2.21 11.25 17.10
C VAL A 277 2.56 9.80 17.44
N GLN A 278 1.77 9.15 18.29
CA GLN A 278 2.03 7.77 18.72
C GLN A 278 0.77 6.92 18.62
N ASN A 279 0.80 5.92 17.72
CA ASN A 279 -0.26 4.91 17.57
C ASN A 279 -1.68 5.50 17.40
N GLU A 280 -1.79 6.59 16.64
CA GLU A 280 -3.07 7.26 16.41
C GLU A 280 -3.69 6.83 15.08
N ARG A 281 -5.02 6.86 15.02
CA ARG A 281 -5.83 6.63 13.81
C ARG A 281 -6.75 7.81 13.61
N TYR A 282 -6.55 8.57 12.52
CA TYR A 282 -7.39 9.70 12.17
C TYR A 282 -7.98 9.53 10.77
N ASP A 283 -9.24 9.94 10.61
CA ASP A 283 -9.87 10.10 9.30
C ASP A 283 -9.38 11.37 8.59
N ASP A 284 -9.00 12.40 9.37
CA ASP A 284 -8.42 13.64 8.87
C ASP A 284 -7.11 13.97 9.58
N TRP A 285 -6.03 13.96 8.82
CA TRP A 285 -4.66 14.24 9.28
C TRP A 285 -4.27 15.72 9.18
N SER A 286 -5.17 16.58 8.70
CA SER A 286 -4.91 18.02 8.51
C SER A 286 -4.42 18.72 9.78
N GLY A 287 -4.98 18.37 10.95
CA GLY A 287 -4.58 18.92 12.25
C GLY A 287 -3.14 18.55 12.64
N ILE A 288 -2.68 17.35 12.27
CA ILE A 288 -1.32 16.90 12.54
C ILE A 288 -0.30 17.72 11.74
N LEU A 289 -0.62 18.12 10.51
CA LEU A 289 0.26 19.00 9.72
C LEU A 289 0.47 20.36 10.41
N VAL A 290 -0.57 20.92 11.04
CA VAL A 290 -0.46 22.16 11.84
C VAL A 290 0.43 21.96 13.06
N GLN A 291 0.25 20.83 13.76
CA GLN A 291 1.08 20.48 14.92
C GLN A 291 2.54 20.30 14.54
N LEU A 292 2.84 19.63 13.41
CA LEU A 292 4.20 19.46 12.91
C LEU A 292 4.86 20.81 12.59
N ARG A 293 4.14 21.75 11.98
CA ARG A 293 4.64 23.12 11.76
C ARG A 293 5.00 23.84 13.05
N ARG A 294 4.15 23.73 14.09
CA ARG A 294 4.44 24.32 15.40
C ARG A 294 5.69 23.69 16.03
N ILE A 295 5.81 22.36 15.94
CA ILE A 295 6.99 21.65 16.44
C ILE A 295 8.26 22.10 15.71
N PHE A 296 8.19 22.24 14.38
CA PHE A 296 9.33 22.66 13.55
C PHE A 296 9.90 24.02 13.96
N SER A 297 9.04 25.02 14.19
CA SER A 297 9.46 26.37 14.58
C SER A 297 10.29 26.40 15.86
N GLU A 298 10.05 25.47 16.78
CA GLU A 298 10.77 25.39 18.06
C GLU A 298 11.84 24.30 18.08
N TYR A 299 11.84 23.37 17.12
CA TYR A 299 12.63 22.15 17.16
C TYR A 299 14.14 22.42 17.26
N LEU A 300 14.66 23.28 16.40
CA LEU A 300 16.10 23.58 16.37
C LEU A 300 16.57 24.17 17.71
N LYS A 301 15.77 25.07 18.28
CA LYS A 301 16.08 25.67 19.58
C LYS A 301 16.05 24.63 20.70
N ILE A 302 15.03 23.76 20.73
CA ILE A 302 14.89 22.71 21.75
C ILE A 302 16.08 21.75 21.72
N VAL A 303 16.54 21.37 20.53
CA VAL A 303 17.62 20.40 20.36
C VAL A 303 18.99 21.03 20.66
N LEU A 304 19.28 22.22 20.14
CA LEU A 304 20.56 22.89 20.39
C LEU A 304 20.71 23.37 21.84
N GLU A 305 19.62 23.79 22.47
CA GLU A 305 19.62 24.27 23.86
C GLU A 305 19.22 23.17 24.87
N TYR A 306 19.13 21.90 24.46
CA TYR A 306 18.60 20.82 25.30
C TYR A 306 19.30 20.71 26.66
N HIS A 307 20.62 20.84 26.68
CA HIS A 307 21.43 20.77 27.91
C HIS A 307 21.71 22.13 28.55
N LYS A 308 21.22 23.24 27.98
CA LYS A 308 21.53 24.60 28.45
C LYS A 308 20.99 24.81 29.86
N ARG A 309 21.89 25.06 30.81
CA ARG A 309 21.58 25.31 32.24
C ARG A 309 22.24 26.59 32.72
N PRO A 310 21.63 27.34 33.65
CA PRO A 310 22.24 28.55 34.17
C PRO A 310 23.56 28.24 34.86
N GLY A 311 24.63 28.92 34.45
CA GLY A 311 25.97 28.77 35.04
C GLY A 311 26.80 27.58 34.54
N ILE A 312 26.34 26.86 33.51
CA ILE A 312 27.09 25.78 32.87
C ILE A 312 27.42 26.20 31.45
N ASP A 313 28.72 26.26 31.15
CA ASP A 313 29.19 26.47 29.78
C ASP A 313 29.21 25.14 29.03
N ILE A 314 28.71 25.15 27.80
CA ILE A 314 28.57 23.96 26.96
C ILE A 314 29.15 24.28 25.60
N PRO A 315 29.95 23.36 25.02
CA PRO A 315 30.46 23.52 23.66
C PRO A 315 29.36 23.83 22.65
N ALA A 316 29.69 24.63 21.63
CA ALA A 316 28.74 25.03 20.61
C ALA A 316 28.14 23.79 19.91
N ALA A 317 26.81 23.74 19.82
CA ALA A 317 26.08 22.67 19.18
C ALA A 317 25.71 23.06 17.74
N THR A 318 25.88 22.14 16.80
CA THR A 318 25.50 22.29 15.40
C THR A 318 24.66 21.11 14.97
N ASN A 319 23.63 21.35 14.14
CA ASN A 319 22.82 20.25 13.62
C ASN A 319 23.58 19.51 12.51
N SER A 320 23.36 18.20 12.39
CA SER A 320 23.94 17.39 11.33
C SER A 320 23.31 17.68 9.96
N THR A 321 24.10 17.43 8.92
CA THR A 321 23.62 17.32 7.52
C THR A 321 22.86 16.01 7.32
N ALA A 322 21.99 15.94 6.32
CA ALA A 322 21.20 14.75 5.99
C ALA A 322 22.07 13.49 5.82
N ALA A 323 23.25 13.65 5.20
CA ALA A 323 24.18 12.55 4.93
C ALA A 323 24.82 11.98 6.19
N GLN A 324 25.00 12.77 7.25
CA GLN A 324 25.63 12.34 8.51
C GLN A 324 24.60 11.99 9.60
N GLY A 325 23.32 11.93 9.23
CA GLY A 325 22.24 11.63 10.15
C GLY A 325 22.20 10.16 10.58
N ASN A 326 21.45 9.92 11.64
CA ASN A 326 21.19 8.64 12.28
C ASN A 326 20.16 7.77 11.54
N PHE A 327 20.27 7.66 10.21
CA PHE A 327 19.30 6.97 9.36
C PHE A 327 19.17 5.47 9.69
N LEU A 328 20.29 4.75 9.83
CA LEU A 328 20.26 3.31 10.09
C LEU A 328 19.82 2.97 11.52
N GLU A 329 20.12 3.85 12.47
CA GLU A 329 19.73 3.74 13.87
C GLU A 329 18.20 3.85 13.99
N VAL A 330 17.61 4.84 13.32
CA VAL A 330 16.14 5.00 13.21
C VAL A 330 15.49 3.77 12.57
N LEU A 331 16.07 3.28 11.48
CA LEU A 331 15.54 2.10 10.79
C LEU A 331 15.58 0.88 11.72
N ASN A 332 16.69 0.65 12.43
CA ASN A 332 16.81 -0.42 13.41
C ASN A 332 15.86 -0.26 14.61
N MET A 333 15.57 0.98 15.03
CA MET A 333 14.55 1.22 16.05
C MET A 333 13.18 0.71 15.58
N SER A 334 12.80 0.96 14.33
CA SER A 334 11.54 0.43 13.80
C SER A 334 11.53 -1.10 13.72
N LEU A 335 12.64 -1.70 13.27
CA LEU A 335 12.80 -3.15 13.20
C LEU A 335 12.68 -3.81 14.58
N ASN A 336 13.18 -3.18 15.65
CA ASN A 336 13.04 -3.70 17.02
C ASN A 336 11.57 -3.76 17.48
N VAL A 337 10.74 -2.80 17.06
CA VAL A 337 9.29 -2.83 17.33
C VAL A 337 8.65 -3.94 16.52
N PHE A 338 9.00 -4.04 15.23
CA PHE A 338 8.42 -5.02 14.32
C PHE A 338 8.77 -6.46 14.69
N GLU A 339 9.97 -6.72 15.21
CA GLU A 339 10.37 -8.04 15.70
C GLU A 339 9.46 -8.52 16.83
N LYS A 340 9.06 -7.62 17.73
CA LYS A 340 8.24 -7.92 18.92
C LYS A 340 6.73 -7.87 18.68
N HIS A 341 6.30 -7.86 17.43
CA HIS A 341 4.87 -7.78 17.05
C HIS A 341 4.01 -8.96 17.53
N TYR A 342 4.63 -10.06 17.95
CA TYR A 342 3.95 -11.23 18.46
C TYR A 342 3.53 -11.12 19.93
N LEU A 343 4.08 -10.16 20.69
CA LEU A 343 3.77 -9.99 22.12
C LEU A 343 2.34 -9.44 22.31
N ASP A 344 2.01 -8.35 21.62
CA ASP A 344 0.70 -7.68 21.69
C ASP A 344 0.09 -7.53 20.29
N ARG A 345 -0.34 -8.67 19.76
CA ARG A 345 -0.93 -8.74 18.42
C ARG A 345 -2.35 -8.15 18.44
N SER A 346 -2.59 -7.16 17.59
CA SER A 346 -3.94 -6.65 17.34
C SER A 346 -4.64 -7.49 16.27
N PHE A 347 -5.95 -7.65 16.42
CA PHE A 347 -6.80 -8.41 15.51
C PHE A 347 -7.33 -7.60 14.33
N ASP A 348 -7.09 -6.29 14.31
CA ASP A 348 -7.73 -5.37 13.34
C ASP A 348 -6.75 -4.87 12.27
N ARG A 349 -5.47 -5.20 12.40
CA ARG A 349 -4.39 -4.66 11.55
C ARG A 349 -3.49 -5.76 11.03
N THR A 350 -3.09 -5.64 9.77
CA THR A 350 -2.06 -6.49 9.17
C THR A 350 -1.05 -5.63 8.43
N GLY A 351 0.21 -6.03 8.52
CA GLY A 351 1.30 -5.34 7.83
C GLY A 351 1.94 -4.25 8.67
N GLN A 352 3.21 -4.05 8.37
CA GLN A 352 4.12 -3.13 9.03
C GLN A 352 4.88 -2.40 7.93
N LEU A 353 4.90 -1.08 8.03
CA LEU A 353 5.60 -0.22 7.08
C LEU A 353 6.42 0.79 7.86
N SER A 354 7.68 0.96 7.46
CA SER A 354 8.50 2.09 7.91
C SER A 354 8.79 2.97 6.71
N VAL A 355 8.45 4.25 6.81
CA VAL A 355 8.78 5.27 5.82
C VAL A 355 9.72 6.27 6.48
N VAL A 356 10.86 6.53 5.85
CA VAL A 356 11.81 7.54 6.30
C VAL A 356 11.83 8.67 5.29
N VAL A 357 11.53 9.88 5.74
CA VAL A 357 11.54 11.10 4.95
C VAL A 357 12.79 11.89 5.30
N THR A 358 13.57 12.24 4.28
CA THR A 358 14.82 12.99 4.41
C THR A 358 14.85 14.20 3.47
N PRO A 359 15.39 15.37 3.88
CA PRO A 359 15.76 16.42 2.92
C PRO A 359 16.85 16.02 1.94
N GLY A 360 17.67 15.04 2.31
CA GLY A 360 18.86 14.71 1.55
C GLY A 360 18.53 14.11 0.18
N VAL A 361 19.57 13.95 -0.62
CA VAL A 361 19.51 13.34 -1.96
C VAL A 361 19.56 11.80 -1.92
N GLY A 362 19.52 11.18 -0.73
CA GLY A 362 19.60 9.73 -0.55
C GLY A 362 21.02 9.16 -0.43
N VAL A 363 21.99 9.99 -0.04
CA VAL A 363 23.37 9.58 0.27
C VAL A 363 23.56 9.64 1.78
N PHE A 364 23.98 8.52 2.38
CA PHE A 364 24.22 8.43 3.83
C PHE A 364 25.62 7.91 4.13
N GLU A 365 26.30 8.53 5.08
CA GLU A 365 27.55 8.03 5.66
C GLU A 365 27.22 7.09 6.82
N VAL A 366 27.63 5.83 6.71
CA VAL A 366 27.21 4.78 7.65
C VAL A 366 28.36 3.88 8.05
N ASP A 367 28.25 3.29 9.24
CA ASP A 367 29.17 2.26 9.69
C ASP A 367 28.88 0.91 9.01
N ARG A 368 29.95 0.17 8.71
CA ARG A 368 29.90 -1.13 8.05
C ARG A 368 29.20 -2.18 8.93
N GLU A 369 29.49 -2.19 10.22
CA GLU A 369 28.93 -3.18 11.14
C GLU A 369 27.42 -3.00 11.27
N LEU A 370 26.98 -1.76 11.52
CA LEU A 370 25.56 -1.42 11.58
C LEU A 370 24.83 -1.76 10.27
N THR A 371 25.42 -1.44 9.12
CA THR A 371 24.83 -1.76 7.81
C THR A 371 24.59 -3.26 7.63
N ASN A 372 25.53 -4.10 8.04
CA ASN A 372 25.39 -5.55 7.93
C ASN A 372 24.28 -6.09 8.85
N ILE A 373 24.21 -5.58 10.08
CA ILE A 373 23.16 -5.96 11.05
C ILE A 373 21.79 -5.55 10.51
N THR A 374 21.64 -4.30 10.04
CA THR A 374 20.40 -3.79 9.47
C THR A 374 19.97 -4.64 8.27
N LYS A 375 20.90 -4.96 7.37
CA LYS A 375 20.63 -5.79 6.20
C LYS A 375 20.08 -7.16 6.58
N GLN A 376 20.71 -7.85 7.53
CA GLN A 376 20.23 -9.15 8.00
C GLN A 376 18.82 -9.05 8.59
N ARG A 377 18.59 -8.06 9.46
CA ARG A 377 17.28 -7.85 10.11
C ARG A 377 16.16 -7.52 9.14
N ILE A 378 16.44 -6.74 8.08
CA ILE A 378 15.45 -6.45 7.03
C ILE A 378 15.08 -7.74 6.29
N ILE A 379 16.07 -8.56 5.94
CA ILE A 379 15.85 -9.84 5.23
C ILE A 379 15.04 -10.81 6.09
N ASP A 380 15.40 -10.95 7.36
CA ASP A 380 14.79 -11.91 8.28
C ASP A 380 13.33 -11.53 8.62
N ASN A 381 13.07 -10.24 8.88
CA ASN A 381 11.73 -9.77 9.19
C ASN A 381 10.85 -9.62 7.94
N GLY A 382 11.46 -9.42 6.76
CA GLY A 382 10.75 -9.17 5.51
C GLY A 382 9.88 -7.91 5.56
N VAL A 383 10.31 -6.89 6.32
CA VAL A 383 9.61 -5.62 6.45
C VAL A 383 10.13 -4.64 5.40
N GLY A 384 9.21 -4.06 4.64
CA GLY A 384 9.53 -2.98 3.69
C GLY A 384 9.87 -1.69 4.42
N SER A 385 10.97 -1.07 4.00
CA SER A 385 11.32 0.29 4.41
C SER A 385 11.40 1.17 3.16
N ASP A 386 10.58 2.22 3.15
CA ASP A 386 10.53 3.17 2.06
C ASP A 386 11.33 4.42 2.43
N LEU A 387 12.21 4.85 1.53
CA LEU A 387 12.97 6.09 1.66
C LEU A 387 12.38 7.15 0.73
N VAL A 388 12.04 8.30 1.30
CA VAL A 388 11.51 9.45 0.57
C VAL A 388 12.50 10.61 0.69
N CYS A 389 13.17 10.91 -0.42
CA CYS A 389 14.09 12.03 -0.53
C CYS A 389 13.34 13.26 -1.07
N VAL A 390 13.42 14.37 -0.34
CA VAL A 390 12.79 15.65 -0.72
C VAL A 390 13.73 16.54 -1.54
N GLY A 391 15.04 16.28 -1.42
CA GLY A 391 16.09 16.90 -2.22
C GLY A 391 16.02 16.54 -3.70
N GLU A 392 16.77 17.27 -4.53
CA GLU A 392 16.83 17.01 -5.96
C GLU A 392 17.44 15.64 -6.28
N GLN A 393 16.94 15.01 -7.34
CA GLN A 393 17.45 13.72 -7.78
C GLN A 393 18.89 13.90 -8.31
N PRO A 394 19.88 13.18 -7.75
CA PRO A 394 21.24 13.28 -8.21
C PRO A 394 21.46 12.51 -9.53
N LEU A 395 22.55 12.81 -10.23
CA LEU A 395 22.94 12.17 -11.50
C LEU A 395 23.45 10.72 -11.35
N HIS A 396 23.50 10.19 -10.13
CA HIS A 396 23.94 8.83 -9.82
C HIS A 396 22.81 8.01 -9.20
N ALA A 397 22.94 6.69 -9.21
CA ALA A 397 21.96 5.80 -8.62
C ALA A 397 21.90 5.95 -7.09
N VAL A 398 20.69 6.13 -6.57
CA VAL A 398 20.36 6.26 -5.13
C VAL A 398 19.31 5.21 -4.76
N PRO A 399 19.23 4.76 -3.48
CA PRO A 399 20.01 5.21 -2.31
C PRO A 399 21.46 4.71 -2.30
N LEU A 400 22.38 5.54 -1.79
CA LEU A 400 23.81 5.23 -1.67
C LEU A 400 24.28 5.28 -0.22
N LEU A 401 24.89 4.18 0.24
CA LEU A 401 25.48 4.07 1.57
C LEU A 401 27.01 4.16 1.45
N LYS A 402 27.57 5.28 1.89
CA LYS A 402 29.01 5.50 1.98
C LYS A 402 29.51 4.89 3.27
N VAL A 403 30.12 3.71 3.16
CA VAL A 403 30.67 3.00 4.30
C VAL A 403 31.94 3.69 4.79
N ILE A 404 31.90 4.16 6.03
CA ILE A 404 33.07 4.68 6.72
C ILE A 404 33.84 3.47 7.28
N SER A 405 34.99 3.14 6.69
CA SER A 405 35.88 2.14 7.28
C SER A 405 36.77 2.82 8.32
N ASN A 406 36.62 2.42 9.58
CA ASN A 406 37.69 2.62 10.56
C ASN A 406 38.85 1.68 10.17
N THR A 407 39.69 2.10 9.23
CA THR A 407 41.01 1.50 9.08
C THR A 407 41.77 1.82 10.37
N PHE A 408 41.81 0.83 11.25
CA PHE A 408 42.65 0.79 12.44
C PHE A 408 44.05 1.31 12.09
N SER A 409 44.43 2.42 12.73
CA SER A 409 45.83 2.85 12.89
C SER A 409 46.45 2.13 14.08
#